data_AF-A0A353VS29-F1
#
_entry.id   AF-A0A353VS29-F1
#
_cell.length_a   1.000
_cell.length_b   1.000
_cell.length_c   1.000
_cell.angle_alpha   90.00
_cell.angle_beta   90.00
_cell.angle_gamma   90.00
#
_symmetry.space_group_name_H-M   'P 1'
#
loop_
_entity.id
_entity.type
_entity.pdbx_description
1 polymer ?
#
loop_
_entity_poly.entity_id
_entity_poly.type
_entity_poly.pdbx_seq_one_letter_code
_entity_poly.pdbx_strand_id
1 'polypeptide(L)'
;MAKPSWLTVDPTGGSGDGTITNTGLEHTGRALRTGTVTVTGDGVAGSKSYTVNQEPHPEFVELDNGAAMSVAKEGGKVKVTGKSNSKALSFAFVGEAGGAEIAASYTAAGKSAANGAEIEGDPGAAAQYNFEVEVTVPENSTVDAVARTIKVSNGGAVSAQIVLNQTAGDAFLNLDKETVTLPWEGTPAQVVNVDSNTSWSVS
;
A
#
# COMPACT_ATOMS: atom_id res chain seq x y z
N MET A 1 -29.70 -20.51 -18.43
CA MET A 1 -28.47 -20.19 -17.66
C MET A 1 -28.86 -20.11 -16.20
N ALA A 2 -28.09 -20.67 -15.27
CA ALA A 2 -28.41 -20.57 -13.85
C ALA A 2 -28.18 -19.13 -13.35
N LYS A 3 -29.03 -18.66 -12.42
CA LYS A 3 -28.80 -17.36 -11.75
C LYS A 3 -27.43 -17.38 -11.05
N PRO A 4 -26.67 -16.28 -11.03
CA PRO A 4 -25.39 -16.26 -10.33
C PRO A 4 -25.57 -16.38 -8.81
N SER A 5 -24.56 -16.90 -8.12
CA SER A 5 -24.61 -17.15 -6.66
C SER A 5 -24.73 -15.87 -5.82
N TRP A 6 -24.26 -14.73 -6.35
CA TRP A 6 -24.41 -13.44 -5.69
C TRP A 6 -25.84 -12.89 -5.73
N LEU A 7 -26.73 -13.44 -6.56
CA LEU A 7 -28.09 -12.95 -6.75
C LEU A 7 -29.12 -13.88 -6.08
N THR A 8 -29.85 -13.34 -5.12
CA THR A 8 -31.03 -13.96 -4.50
C THR A 8 -32.29 -13.40 -5.13
N VAL A 9 -33.24 -14.29 -5.43
CA VAL A 9 -34.53 -13.98 -6.04
C VAL A 9 -35.61 -14.50 -5.11
N ASP A 10 -36.56 -13.66 -4.71
CA ASP A 10 -37.66 -14.03 -3.82
C ASP A 10 -38.98 -13.32 -4.22
N PRO A 11 -40.11 -14.04 -4.32
CA PRO A 11 -40.23 -15.50 -4.22
C PRO A 11 -39.67 -16.20 -5.47
N THR A 12 -39.34 -17.49 -5.34
CA THR A 12 -38.86 -18.33 -6.48
C THR A 12 -39.99 -18.95 -7.31
N GLY A 13 -41.25 -18.75 -6.88
CA GLY A 13 -42.46 -19.19 -7.57
C GLY A 13 -43.69 -18.48 -7.01
N GLY A 14 -44.80 -18.55 -7.74
CA GLY A 14 -46.05 -17.89 -7.37
C GLY A 14 -47.19 -18.27 -8.32
N SER A 15 -48.37 -17.69 -8.11
CA SER A 15 -49.56 -17.90 -8.94
C SER A 15 -50.26 -16.55 -9.18
N GLY A 16 -50.81 -16.36 -10.38
CA GLY A 16 -51.42 -15.10 -10.79
C GLY A 16 -50.39 -13.96 -10.91
N ASP A 17 -50.88 -12.73 -10.82
CA ASP A 17 -50.03 -11.55 -10.84
C ASP A 17 -49.20 -11.46 -9.54
N GLY A 18 -47.94 -11.03 -9.67
CA GLY A 18 -47.03 -10.94 -8.53
C GLY A 18 -45.78 -10.14 -8.81
N THR A 19 -44.96 -9.96 -7.78
CA THR A 19 -43.70 -9.21 -7.84
C THR A 19 -42.53 -10.12 -7.51
N ILE A 20 -41.39 -9.91 -8.18
CA ILE A 20 -40.14 -10.60 -7.89
C ILE A 20 -39.15 -9.58 -7.32
N THR A 21 -38.60 -9.88 -6.15
CA THR A 21 -37.55 -9.08 -5.50
C THR A 21 -36.18 -9.70 -5.80
N ASN A 22 -35.20 -8.84 -6.08
CA ASN A 22 -33.82 -9.22 -6.37
C ASN A 22 -32.90 -8.59 -5.33
N THR A 23 -32.11 -9.40 -4.64
CA THR A 23 -31.13 -8.94 -3.66
C THR A 23 -29.75 -9.50 -4.00
N GLY A 24 -28.72 -8.65 -4.03
CA GLY A 24 -27.34 -9.04 -4.31
C GLY A 24 -26.49 -9.13 -3.04
N LEU A 25 -25.51 -10.04 -3.02
CA LEU A 25 -24.37 -9.91 -2.12
C LEU A 25 -23.58 -8.64 -2.45
N GLU A 26 -22.82 -8.12 -1.48
CA GLU A 26 -21.91 -7.00 -1.73
C GLU A 26 -20.97 -7.29 -2.90
N HIS A 27 -20.64 -6.26 -3.67
CA HIS A 27 -19.67 -6.32 -4.75
C HIS A 27 -18.52 -5.39 -4.42
N THR A 28 -17.30 -5.93 -4.40
CA THR A 28 -16.08 -5.16 -4.08
C THR A 28 -15.19 -4.92 -5.30
N GLY A 29 -15.56 -5.52 -6.44
CA GLY A 29 -14.88 -5.32 -7.71
C GLY A 29 -15.31 -4.03 -8.41
N ARG A 30 -14.41 -3.47 -9.22
CA ARG A 30 -14.66 -2.21 -9.95
C ARG A 30 -15.34 -2.38 -11.31
N ALA A 31 -15.56 -3.61 -11.77
CA ALA A 31 -16.32 -3.87 -12.98
C ALA A 31 -17.78 -4.20 -12.65
N LEU A 32 -18.71 -3.72 -13.48
CA LEU A 32 -20.12 -4.09 -13.39
C LEU A 32 -20.26 -5.62 -13.53
N ARG A 33 -21.11 -6.24 -12.70
CA ARG A 33 -21.45 -7.65 -12.84
C ARG A 33 -22.92 -7.86 -13.17
N THR A 34 -23.19 -8.84 -14.02
CA THR A 34 -24.51 -9.09 -14.60
C THR A 34 -25.02 -10.49 -14.26
N GLY A 35 -26.30 -10.59 -13.93
CA GLY A 35 -27.05 -11.81 -13.72
C GLY A 35 -28.26 -11.86 -14.65
N THR A 36 -28.73 -13.07 -14.98
CA THR A 36 -29.98 -13.27 -15.73
C THR A 36 -30.94 -14.08 -14.88
N VAL A 37 -32.16 -13.59 -14.73
CA VAL A 37 -33.26 -14.32 -14.10
C VAL A 37 -34.18 -14.82 -15.21
N THR A 38 -34.53 -16.10 -15.16
CA THR A 38 -35.45 -16.74 -16.10
C THR A 38 -36.72 -17.14 -15.37
N VAL A 39 -37.87 -16.77 -15.92
CA VAL A 39 -39.20 -17.06 -15.39
C VAL A 39 -39.92 -17.99 -16.37
N THR A 40 -40.46 -19.08 -15.85
CA THR A 40 -41.28 -20.06 -16.57
C THR A 40 -42.64 -20.14 -15.89
N GLY A 41 -43.69 -20.36 -16.68
CA GLY A 41 -45.03 -20.61 -16.17
C GLY A 41 -45.50 -21.99 -16.60
N ASP A 42 -46.19 -22.70 -15.71
CA ASP A 42 -46.76 -24.01 -16.04
C ASP A 42 -47.75 -23.89 -17.20
N GLY A 43 -47.62 -24.77 -18.20
CA GLY A 43 -48.43 -24.72 -19.42
C GLY A 43 -48.09 -23.59 -20.41
N VAL A 44 -47.12 -22.72 -20.09
CA VAL A 44 -46.65 -21.66 -21.00
C VAL A 44 -45.49 -22.18 -21.82
N ALA A 45 -45.60 -22.10 -23.16
CA ALA A 45 -44.50 -22.44 -24.05
C ALA A 45 -43.39 -21.38 -23.99
N GLY A 46 -42.17 -21.80 -23.64
CA GLY A 46 -40.99 -20.94 -23.56
C GLY A 46 -40.79 -20.27 -22.20
N SER A 47 -39.80 -19.38 -22.12
CA SER A 47 -39.46 -18.63 -20.90
C SER A 47 -39.31 -17.15 -21.19
N LYS A 48 -39.49 -16.33 -20.15
CA LYS A 48 -39.13 -14.91 -20.16
C LYS A 48 -37.90 -14.70 -19.30
N SER A 49 -37.07 -13.73 -19.63
CA SER A 49 -35.89 -13.40 -18.84
C SER A 49 -35.71 -11.90 -18.70
N TYR A 50 -35.05 -11.51 -17.61
CA TYR A 50 -34.59 -10.15 -17.40
C TYR A 50 -33.18 -10.15 -16.82
N THR A 51 -32.50 -9.02 -17.01
CA THR A 51 -31.12 -8.81 -16.59
C THR A 51 -31.08 -8.05 -15.27
N VAL A 52 -30.25 -8.51 -14.35
CA VAL A 52 -29.92 -7.79 -13.11
C VAL A 52 -28.48 -7.33 -13.22
N ASN A 53 -28.27 -6.02 -13.18
CA ASN A 53 -26.95 -5.42 -13.12
C ASN A 53 -26.67 -4.97 -11.69
N GLN A 54 -25.47 -5.28 -11.19
CA GLN A 54 -24.97 -4.71 -9.95
C GLN A 54 -23.83 -3.75 -10.27
N GLU A 55 -23.96 -2.54 -9.74
CA GLU A 55 -23.00 -1.45 -9.96
C GLU A 55 -21.59 -1.81 -9.47
N PRO A 56 -20.55 -1.25 -10.12
CA PRO A 56 -19.18 -1.42 -9.66
C PRO A 56 -18.94 -0.73 -8.31
N HIS A 57 -18.05 -1.30 -7.51
CA HIS A 57 -17.51 -0.60 -6.35
C HIS A 57 -16.51 0.47 -6.81
N PRO A 58 -16.56 1.71 -6.30
CA PRO A 58 -15.57 2.73 -6.61
C PRO A 58 -14.14 2.24 -6.41
N GLU A 59 -13.21 2.69 -7.26
CA GLU A 59 -11.81 2.35 -7.07
C GLU A 59 -11.28 2.96 -5.75
N PHE A 60 -10.50 2.19 -5.00
CA PHE A 60 -9.93 2.63 -3.73
C PHE A 60 -8.53 2.08 -3.49
N VAL A 61 -7.78 2.73 -2.60
CA VAL A 61 -6.55 2.24 -2.00
C VAL A 61 -6.64 2.52 -0.50
N GLU A 62 -6.51 1.47 0.31
CA GLU A 62 -6.57 1.54 1.78
C GLU A 62 -5.33 0.87 2.36
N LEU A 63 -4.75 1.45 3.41
CA LEU A 63 -3.53 0.95 4.06
C LEU A 63 -3.87 0.26 5.38
N ASP A 64 -3.46 -0.99 5.54
CA ASP A 64 -3.68 -1.78 6.76
C ASP A 64 -2.76 -1.31 7.90
N ASN A 65 -1.61 -0.69 7.57
CA ASN A 65 -0.66 -0.16 8.55
C ASN A 65 -1.12 1.14 9.23
N GLY A 66 -2.22 1.75 8.77
CA GLY A 66 -2.66 3.08 9.20
C GLY A 66 -1.89 4.22 8.51
N ALA A 67 -1.91 5.41 9.12
CA ALA A 67 -1.31 6.62 8.53
C ALA A 67 0.21 6.74 8.77
N ALA A 68 0.77 5.98 9.72
CA ALA A 68 2.18 6.01 10.03
C ALA A 68 2.67 4.68 10.62
N MET A 69 3.96 4.39 10.47
CA MET A 69 4.66 3.28 11.14
C MET A 69 6.00 3.72 11.68
N SER A 70 6.46 3.07 12.75
CA SER A 70 7.77 3.34 13.35
C SER A 70 8.86 2.47 12.72
N VAL A 71 10.04 3.06 12.54
CA VAL A 71 11.26 2.37 12.08
C VAL A 71 12.36 2.64 13.10
N ALA A 72 13.12 1.62 13.48
CA ALA A 72 14.24 1.80 14.40
C ALA A 72 15.41 2.54 13.71
N LYS A 73 16.35 3.08 14.49
CA LYS A 73 17.48 3.84 13.95
C LYS A 73 18.36 2.99 13.05
N GLU A 74 18.44 1.69 13.29
CA GLU A 74 19.17 0.71 12.47
C GLU A 74 18.56 0.56 11.07
N GLY A 75 17.33 1.05 10.86
CA GLY A 75 16.60 0.91 9.60
C GLY A 75 16.07 -0.51 9.41
N GLY A 76 16.17 -1.01 8.18
CA GLY A 76 15.76 -2.35 7.79
C GLY A 76 14.57 -2.39 6.84
N LYS A 77 14.04 -3.60 6.62
CA LYS A 77 12.93 -3.86 5.71
C LYS A 77 11.61 -3.71 6.44
N VAL A 78 10.74 -2.84 5.93
CA VAL A 78 9.36 -2.68 6.38
C VAL A 78 8.40 -3.04 5.25
N LYS A 79 7.19 -3.46 5.62
CA LYS A 79 6.14 -3.86 4.68
C LYS A 79 4.99 -2.88 4.72
N VAL A 80 4.69 -2.26 3.59
CA VAL A 80 3.48 -1.46 3.40
C VAL A 80 2.42 -2.37 2.79
N THR A 81 1.36 -2.63 3.55
CA THR A 81 0.26 -3.54 3.23
C THR A 81 -1.06 -2.81 3.15
N GLY A 82 -1.99 -3.34 2.37
CA GLY A 82 -3.31 -2.73 2.23
C GLY A 82 -4.24 -3.47 1.30
N LYS A 83 -5.36 -2.83 0.97
CA LYS A 83 -6.38 -3.35 0.06
C LYS A 83 -6.66 -2.38 -1.07
N SER A 84 -6.99 -2.94 -2.22
CA SER A 84 -7.44 -2.17 -3.39
C SER A 84 -8.26 -3.04 -4.32
N ASN A 85 -9.01 -2.42 -5.21
CA ASN A 85 -9.63 -3.05 -6.38
C ASN A 85 -9.09 -2.45 -7.71
N SER A 86 -7.97 -1.73 -7.67
CA SER A 86 -7.36 -1.08 -8.84
C SER A 86 -6.78 -2.10 -9.83
N LYS A 87 -6.55 -1.69 -11.08
CA LYS A 87 -5.89 -2.55 -12.08
C LYS A 87 -4.37 -2.67 -11.87
N ALA A 88 -3.79 -1.60 -11.34
CA ALA A 88 -2.36 -1.42 -11.10
C ALA A 88 -2.18 -0.57 -9.83
N LEU A 89 -1.05 -0.74 -9.15
CA LEU A 89 -0.63 0.14 -8.06
C LEU A 89 0.79 0.63 -8.30
N SER A 90 1.03 1.89 -7.96
CA SER A 90 2.32 2.54 -7.98
C SER A 90 2.70 3.03 -6.59
N PHE A 91 3.99 2.92 -6.27
CA PHE A 91 4.58 3.25 -4.98
C PHE A 91 5.72 4.25 -5.20
N ALA A 92 5.68 5.37 -4.49
CA ALA A 92 6.70 6.41 -4.61
C ALA A 92 6.89 7.14 -3.28
N PHE A 93 8.11 7.64 -3.04
CA PHE A 93 8.34 8.61 -1.97
C PHE A 93 7.70 9.95 -2.32
N VAL A 94 7.13 10.61 -1.31
CA VAL A 94 6.71 12.00 -1.39
C VAL A 94 7.87 12.84 -0.87
N GLY A 95 8.61 13.47 -1.78
CA GLY A 95 9.86 14.17 -1.47
C GLY A 95 11.08 13.25 -1.50
N GLU A 96 12.09 13.60 -0.73
CA GLU A 96 13.38 12.90 -0.71
C GLU A 96 13.29 11.52 -0.05
N ALA A 97 13.88 10.51 -0.70
CA ALA A 97 13.92 9.14 -0.18
C ALA A 97 14.92 8.98 0.99
N GLY A 98 15.93 9.87 1.08
CA GLY A 98 16.96 9.81 2.13
C GLY A 98 17.64 8.43 2.20
N GLY A 99 18.01 7.88 1.05
CA GLY A 99 18.64 6.57 0.90
C GLY A 99 17.72 5.35 1.06
N ALA A 100 16.42 5.54 1.34
CA ALA A 100 15.47 4.45 1.36
C ALA A 100 15.07 4.01 -0.05
N GLU A 101 14.73 2.74 -0.19
CA GLU A 101 14.38 2.11 -1.47
C GLU A 101 13.04 1.40 -1.38
N ILE A 102 12.20 1.59 -2.38
CA ILE A 102 10.96 0.81 -2.55
C ILE A 102 11.27 -0.35 -3.49
N ALA A 103 10.82 -1.55 -3.14
CA ALA A 103 11.00 -2.72 -4.00
C ALA A 103 10.43 -2.48 -5.41
N ALA A 104 11.16 -2.93 -6.44
CA ALA A 104 10.74 -2.79 -7.83
C ALA A 104 9.44 -3.54 -8.16
N SER A 105 9.09 -4.52 -7.32
CA SER A 105 7.86 -5.31 -7.42
C SER A 105 7.15 -5.38 -6.08
N TYR A 106 5.83 -5.54 -6.14
CA TYR A 106 4.95 -5.76 -5.00
C TYR A 106 4.14 -7.04 -5.21
N THR A 107 3.53 -7.54 -4.15
CA THR A 107 2.57 -8.65 -4.23
C THR A 107 1.16 -8.09 -4.24
N ALA A 108 0.29 -8.56 -5.13
CA ALA A 108 -1.14 -8.28 -5.12
C ALA A 108 -1.94 -9.51 -5.51
N ALA A 109 -3.00 -9.81 -4.75
CA ALA A 109 -3.79 -11.05 -4.90
C ALA A 109 -2.92 -12.34 -4.94
N GLY A 110 -1.80 -12.35 -4.20
CA GLY A 110 -0.86 -13.46 -4.16
C GLY A 110 0.06 -13.58 -5.38
N LYS A 111 0.04 -12.62 -6.30
CA LYS A 111 0.90 -12.57 -7.50
C LYS A 111 1.89 -11.42 -7.41
N SER A 112 3.06 -11.58 -8.02
CA SER A 112 4.03 -10.48 -8.16
C SER A 112 3.62 -9.56 -9.31
N ALA A 113 3.73 -8.25 -9.09
CA ALA A 113 3.55 -7.21 -10.10
C ALA A 113 4.67 -6.17 -9.98
N ALA A 114 5.16 -5.66 -11.11
CA ALA A 114 6.12 -4.55 -11.11
C ALA A 114 5.44 -3.25 -10.67
N ASN A 115 6.17 -2.38 -9.98
CA ASN A 115 5.67 -1.08 -9.52
C ASN A 115 5.11 -0.26 -10.71
N GLY A 116 3.81 0.07 -10.65
CA GLY A 116 3.09 0.80 -11.70
C GLY A 116 2.58 -0.05 -12.87
N ALA A 117 2.86 -1.36 -12.90
CA ALA A 117 2.35 -2.26 -13.94
C ALA A 117 0.98 -2.83 -13.59
N GLU A 118 0.24 -3.28 -14.61
CA GLU A 118 -1.04 -3.98 -14.42
C GLU A 118 -0.84 -5.32 -13.70
N ILE A 119 -1.74 -5.64 -12.77
CA ILE A 119 -1.73 -6.90 -12.03
C ILE A 119 -2.31 -8.00 -12.94
N GLU A 120 -1.58 -9.11 -13.06
CA GLU A 120 -1.96 -10.22 -13.94
C GLU A 120 -3.37 -10.76 -13.62
N GLY A 121 -4.24 -10.73 -14.63
CA GLY A 121 -5.62 -11.22 -14.54
C GLY A 121 -6.60 -10.22 -13.92
N ASP A 122 -6.14 -9.01 -13.56
CA ASP A 122 -6.98 -7.92 -13.09
C ASP A 122 -7.93 -8.32 -11.94
N PRO A 123 -7.39 -8.77 -10.80
CA PRO A 123 -8.22 -9.27 -9.69
C PRO A 123 -9.24 -8.23 -9.22
N GLY A 124 -8.86 -6.95 -9.27
CA GLY A 124 -9.68 -5.80 -8.92
C GLY A 124 -10.99 -5.66 -9.71
N ALA A 125 -11.07 -6.22 -10.91
CA ALA A 125 -12.28 -6.17 -11.72
C ALA A 125 -13.44 -6.91 -11.03
N ALA A 126 -13.16 -8.08 -10.46
CA ALA A 126 -14.17 -8.94 -9.84
C ALA A 126 -14.29 -8.77 -8.32
N ALA A 127 -13.19 -8.46 -7.63
CA ALA A 127 -13.15 -8.30 -6.18
C ALA A 127 -11.99 -7.43 -5.72
N GLN A 128 -12.06 -6.88 -4.51
CA GLN A 128 -10.87 -6.30 -3.87
C GLN A 128 -9.80 -7.37 -3.59
N TYR A 129 -8.54 -6.94 -3.48
CA TYR A 129 -7.39 -7.77 -3.19
C TYR A 129 -6.48 -7.10 -2.15
N ASN A 130 -5.72 -7.92 -1.43
CA ASN A 130 -4.62 -7.44 -0.58
C ASN A 130 -3.38 -7.17 -1.43
N PHE A 131 -2.61 -6.14 -1.08
CA PHE A 131 -1.29 -5.87 -1.62
C PHE A 131 -0.23 -5.72 -0.52
N GLU A 132 1.03 -5.93 -0.88
CA GLU A 132 2.20 -5.76 -0.01
C GLU A 132 3.40 -5.29 -0.86
N VAL A 133 4.05 -4.20 -0.45
CA VAL A 133 5.36 -3.78 -0.98
C VAL A 133 6.39 -3.71 0.14
N GLU A 134 7.61 -4.15 -0.13
CA GLU A 134 8.74 -4.01 0.79
C GLU A 134 9.44 -2.66 0.56
N VAL A 135 9.84 -2.01 1.64
CA VAL A 135 10.63 -0.79 1.65
C VAL A 135 11.86 -1.02 2.51
N THR A 136 13.04 -0.78 1.95
CA THR A 136 14.30 -0.84 2.68
C THR A 136 14.67 0.56 3.16
N VAL A 137 14.77 0.73 4.48
CA VAL A 137 15.15 1.99 5.12
C VAL A 137 16.61 1.87 5.60
N PRO A 138 17.51 2.81 5.28
CA PRO A 138 18.89 2.77 5.74
C PRO A 138 18.98 3.12 7.23
N GLU A 139 20.13 2.85 7.85
CA GLU A 139 20.44 3.34 9.19
C GLU A 139 20.38 4.88 9.24
N ASN A 140 19.86 5.42 10.34
CA ASN A 140 19.91 6.85 10.65
C ASN A 140 21.10 7.16 11.55
N SER A 141 22.17 7.69 10.96
CA SER A 141 23.38 8.09 11.67
C SER A 141 23.32 9.51 12.26
N THR A 142 22.22 10.23 12.08
CA THR A 142 22.02 11.59 12.61
C THR A 142 21.34 11.57 13.97
N VAL A 143 21.53 12.62 14.76
CA VAL A 143 20.86 12.78 16.07
C VAL A 143 19.40 13.22 15.97
N ASP A 144 18.90 13.46 14.76
CA ASP A 144 17.52 13.85 14.50
C ASP A 144 16.70 12.67 13.97
N ALA A 145 15.41 12.63 14.31
CA ALA A 145 14.50 11.65 13.73
C ALA A 145 14.24 11.96 12.24
N VAL A 146 14.09 10.92 11.42
CA VAL A 146 13.85 11.06 9.98
C VAL A 146 12.46 10.54 9.65
N ALA A 147 11.65 11.37 8.99
CA ALA A 147 10.34 10.98 8.48
C ALA A 147 10.38 10.82 6.95
N ARG A 148 9.84 9.73 6.44
CA ARG A 148 9.70 9.49 4.98
C ARG A 148 8.26 9.16 4.65
N THR A 149 7.67 9.87 3.71
CA THR A 149 6.28 9.60 3.30
C THR A 149 6.26 8.77 2.02
N ILE A 150 5.45 7.72 2.01
CA ILE A 150 5.21 6.88 0.84
C ILE A 150 3.79 7.10 0.37
N LYS A 151 3.62 7.32 -0.92
CA LYS A 151 2.34 7.35 -1.62
C LYS A 151 2.11 6.03 -2.34
N VAL A 152 0.95 5.43 -2.11
CA VAL A 152 0.40 4.32 -2.90
C VAL A 152 -0.73 4.87 -3.76
N SER A 153 -0.72 4.65 -5.07
CA SER A 153 -1.77 5.14 -5.97
C SER A 153 -2.07 4.20 -7.11
N ASN A 154 -3.24 4.36 -7.74
CA ASN A 154 -3.58 3.64 -8.98
C ASN A 154 -3.01 4.31 -10.26
N GLY A 155 -2.09 5.28 -10.12
CA GLY A 155 -1.62 6.12 -11.23
C GLY A 155 -2.53 7.30 -11.56
N GLY A 156 -3.71 7.40 -10.94
CA GLY A 156 -4.65 8.50 -11.07
C GLY A 156 -4.88 9.26 -9.75
N ALA A 157 -6.13 9.66 -9.51
CA ALA A 157 -6.51 10.43 -8.32
C ALA A 157 -6.66 9.58 -7.04
N VAL A 158 -6.83 8.25 -7.18
CA VAL A 158 -7.00 7.35 -6.03
C VAL A 158 -5.63 7.08 -5.43
N SER A 159 -5.45 7.50 -4.18
CA SER A 159 -4.19 7.29 -3.46
C SER A 159 -4.37 7.30 -1.95
N ALA A 160 -3.41 6.66 -1.27
CA ALA A 160 -3.22 6.73 0.17
C ALA A 160 -1.74 7.02 0.47
N GLN A 161 -1.46 7.52 1.67
CA GLN A 161 -0.09 7.80 2.11
C GLN A 161 0.17 7.23 3.49
N ILE A 162 1.43 6.86 3.73
CA ILE A 162 1.92 6.44 5.03
C ILE A 162 3.26 7.11 5.33
N VAL A 163 3.45 7.53 6.58
CA VAL A 163 4.70 8.08 7.07
C VAL A 163 5.51 7.01 7.79
N LEU A 164 6.76 6.83 7.38
CA LEU A 164 7.76 6.04 8.09
C LEU A 164 8.51 6.96 9.05
N ASN A 165 8.27 6.81 10.36
CA ASN A 165 8.91 7.57 11.41
C ASN A 165 10.13 6.81 11.94
N GLN A 166 11.32 7.18 11.46
CA GLN A 166 12.57 6.58 11.90
C GLN A 166 13.15 7.32 13.11
N THR A 167 13.48 6.58 14.16
CA THR A 167 14.09 7.16 15.37
C THR A 167 15.48 7.76 15.08
N ALA A 168 15.88 8.77 15.87
CA ALA A 168 17.23 9.32 15.85
C ALA A 168 18.30 8.26 16.13
N GLY A 169 19.47 8.43 15.53
CA GLY A 169 20.69 7.71 15.89
C GLY A 169 21.24 8.17 17.25
N ASP A 170 22.18 7.40 17.80
CA ASP A 170 22.86 7.78 19.03
C ASP A 170 23.91 8.84 18.75
N ALA A 171 23.99 9.86 19.62
CA ALA A 171 25.07 10.83 19.55
C ALA A 171 26.42 10.17 19.90
N PHE A 172 27.46 10.49 19.14
CA PHE A 172 28.84 10.09 19.44
C PHE A 172 29.82 11.26 19.28
N LEU A 173 30.93 11.17 19.99
CA LEU A 173 32.04 12.11 19.92
C LEU A 173 33.34 11.34 20.18
N ASN A 174 34.19 11.30 19.17
CA ASN A 174 35.48 10.61 19.21
C ASN A 174 36.60 11.57 18.81
N LEU A 175 37.76 11.40 19.42
CA LEU A 175 39.01 12.07 19.02
C LEU A 175 39.95 11.02 18.44
N ASP A 176 40.64 11.37 17.35
CA ASP A 176 41.62 10.46 16.74
C ASP A 176 42.89 10.27 17.58
N LYS A 177 43.12 11.16 18.56
CA LYS A 177 44.28 11.18 19.43
C LYS A 177 43.88 11.56 20.85
N GLU A 178 44.38 10.80 21.82
CA GLU A 178 44.26 11.13 23.26
C GLU A 178 45.33 12.13 23.72
N THR A 179 46.46 12.20 23.02
CA THR A 179 47.57 13.08 23.38
C THR A 179 48.26 13.61 22.12
N VAL A 180 48.61 14.89 22.16
CA VAL A 180 49.51 15.53 21.21
C VAL A 180 50.64 16.19 21.98
N THR A 181 51.85 16.16 21.43
CA THR A 181 53.02 16.81 22.03
C THR A 181 53.41 18.00 21.16
N LEU A 182 53.36 19.20 21.73
CA LEU A 182 53.91 20.38 21.09
C LEU A 182 55.43 20.42 21.27
N PRO A 183 56.21 20.74 20.23
CA PRO A 183 57.62 21.07 20.39
C PRO A 183 57.77 22.37 21.19
N TRP A 184 58.94 22.61 21.79
CA TRP A 184 59.16 23.80 22.64
C TRP A 184 59.07 25.10 21.83
N GLU A 185 59.35 25.04 20.52
CA GLU A 185 59.16 26.13 19.57
C GLU A 185 57.67 26.42 19.26
N GLY A 186 56.75 25.53 19.65
CA GLY A 186 55.31 25.62 19.35
C GLY A 186 54.95 25.28 17.89
N THR A 187 55.93 24.95 17.05
CA THR A 187 55.76 24.58 15.64
C THR A 187 56.51 23.29 15.30
N PRO A 188 55.94 22.39 14.48
CA PRO A 188 54.68 22.52 13.75
C PRO A 188 53.43 22.30 14.60
N ALA A 189 52.31 22.87 14.16
CA ALA A 189 51.00 22.63 14.77
C ALA A 189 50.68 21.13 14.78
N GLN A 190 50.08 20.68 15.88
CA GLN A 190 49.56 19.32 16.01
C GLN A 190 48.05 19.35 15.76
N VAL A 191 47.56 18.40 14.96
CA VAL A 191 46.14 18.30 14.59
C VAL A 191 45.52 17.15 15.37
N VAL A 192 44.34 17.38 15.95
CA VAL A 192 43.43 16.35 16.46
C VAL A 192 42.17 16.43 15.61
N ASN A 193 41.75 15.31 15.04
CA ASN A 193 40.52 15.21 14.28
C ASN A 193 39.38 14.83 15.22
N VAL A 194 38.24 15.51 15.06
CA VAL A 194 36.99 15.21 15.77
C VAL A 194 36.08 14.44 14.81
N ASP A 195 35.67 13.24 15.22
CA ASP A 195 34.63 12.45 14.56
C ASP A 195 33.36 12.46 15.41
N SER A 196 32.30 13.06 14.92
CA SER A 196 31.06 13.26 15.66
C SER A 196 29.87 13.44 14.72
N ASN A 197 28.71 12.92 15.13
CA ASN A 197 27.41 13.22 14.51
C ASN A 197 26.59 14.25 15.30
N THR A 198 27.20 14.90 16.30
CA THR A 198 26.56 15.93 17.12
C THR A 198 27.42 17.19 17.18
N SER A 199 26.84 18.29 17.67
CA SER A 199 27.59 19.53 17.88
C SER A 199 28.60 19.39 19.01
N TRP A 200 29.80 19.94 18.83
CA TRP A 200 30.87 19.96 19.82
C TRP A 200 31.46 21.36 19.99
N SER A 201 32.10 21.61 21.13
CA SER A 201 32.77 22.88 21.46
C SER A 201 34.09 22.62 22.19
N VAL A 202 35.05 23.53 22.07
CA VAL A 202 36.37 23.46 22.75
C VAL A 202 36.49 24.61 23.74
N SER A 203 37.11 24.35 24.90
CA SER A 203 37.33 25.31 25.99
C SER A 203 38.80 25.40 26.39
#